data_AF-A0AAV4EDW3-F1
#
_entry.id   AF-A0AAV4EDW3-F1
#
_cell.length_a   1.000
_cell.length_b   1.000
_cell.length_c   1.000
_cell.angle_alpha   90.00
_cell.angle_beta   90.00
_cell.angle_gamma   90.00
#
_symmetry.space_group_name_H-M   'P 1'
#
loop_
_entity.id
_entity.type
_entity.pdbx_description
1 polymer ?
#
loop_
_entity_poly.entity_id
_entity_poly.type
_entity_poly.pdbx_seq_one_letter_code
_entity_poly.pdbx_strand_id
1 'polypeptide(L)'
;MVGKLHARGMEIGDHSVTHRLPRKWWTDANKTIIAEEVLNQRRNLVEKAGIPVEDIKGWRSPFLQPAGNDLFSVLYENNFT
;
A
#
# COMPACT_ATOMS: atom_id res chain seq x y z
N MET A 1 4.47 -8.58 15.22
CA MET A 1 4.38 -7.25 15.87
C MET A 1 3.23 -6.44 15.28
N VAL A 2 3.14 -6.27 13.96
CA VAL A 2 2.09 -5.49 13.27
C VAL A 2 0.66 -5.88 13.69
N GLY A 3 0.29 -7.17 13.64
CA GLY A 3 -1.05 -7.61 14.09
C GLY A 3 -1.35 -7.30 15.56
N LYS A 4 -0.34 -7.28 16.44
CA LYS A 4 -0.52 -6.85 17.84
C LYS A 4 -0.76 -5.33 17.95
N LEU A 5 -0.25 -4.54 17.01
CA LEU A 5 -0.50 -3.11 16.98
C LEU A 5 -1.95 -2.85 16.54
N HIS A 6 -2.40 -3.52 15.48
CA HIS A 6 -3.79 -3.48 15.02
C HIS A 6 -4.77 -3.93 16.12
N ALA A 7 -4.49 -5.06 16.79
CA ALA A 7 -5.31 -5.54 17.91
C ALA A 7 -5.39 -4.57 19.11
N ARG A 8 -4.48 -3.59 19.19
CA ARG A 8 -4.50 -2.51 20.21
C ARG A 8 -5.25 -1.26 19.73
N GLY A 9 -5.90 -1.31 18.57
CA GLY A 9 -6.68 -0.22 17.99
C GLY A 9 -5.87 0.75 17.13
N MET A 10 -4.62 0.45 16.77
CA MET A 10 -3.85 1.28 15.84
C MET A 10 -4.20 0.92 14.39
N GLU A 11 -4.46 1.94 13.58
CA GLU A 11 -4.58 1.77 12.12
C GLU A 11 -3.24 1.34 11.51
N ILE A 12 -3.31 0.44 10.52
CA ILE A 12 -2.16 -0.01 9.75
C ILE A 12 -2.36 0.39 8.28
N GLY A 13 -1.57 1.38 7.85
CA GLY A 13 -1.51 1.82 6.46
C GLY A 13 -0.46 1.06 5.64
N ASP A 14 -0.70 0.97 4.34
CA ASP A 14 0.17 0.36 3.35
C ASP A 14 1.31 1.31 2.92
N HIS A 15 2.51 0.76 2.78
CA HIS A 15 3.72 1.48 2.37
C HIS A 15 4.57 0.72 1.34
N SER A 16 3.91 0.00 0.43
CA SER A 16 4.50 -0.83 -0.62
C SER A 16 5.23 -2.09 -0.15
N VAL A 17 5.51 -2.99 -1.09
CA VAL A 17 6.26 -4.22 -0.82
C VAL A 17 7.75 -3.91 -0.78
N THR A 18 8.25 -3.17 -1.78
CA THR A 18 9.70 -3.13 -2.05
C THR A 18 10.41 -1.90 -1.49
N HIS A 19 9.68 -0.79 -1.29
CA HIS A 19 10.28 0.51 -0.99
C HIS A 19 11.50 0.82 -1.91
N ARG A 20 11.42 0.42 -3.18
CA ARG A 20 12.51 0.40 -4.16
C ARG A 20 13.18 1.76 -4.38
N LEU A 21 14.50 1.73 -4.47
CA LEU A 21 15.30 2.83 -5.03
C LEU A 21 15.51 2.64 -6.55
N PRO A 22 15.69 3.72 -7.32
CA PRO A 22 15.73 5.13 -6.91
C PRO A 22 14.34 5.75 -6.75
N ARG A 23 14.24 6.92 -6.09
CA ARG A 23 12.97 7.64 -5.89
C ARG A 23 12.17 7.84 -7.19
N LYS A 24 12.86 8.16 -8.28
CA LYS A 24 12.27 8.40 -9.61
C LYS A 24 11.48 7.19 -10.14
N TRP A 25 11.86 5.98 -9.73
CA TRP A 25 11.14 4.76 -10.13
C TRP A 25 9.66 4.80 -9.73
N TRP A 26 9.31 5.39 -8.59
CA TRP A 26 7.94 5.53 -8.13
C TRP A 26 7.13 6.55 -8.94
N THR A 27 7.77 7.65 -9.34
CA THR A 27 7.15 8.68 -10.19
C THR A 27 6.86 8.15 -11.60
N ASP A 28 7.76 7.32 -12.13
CA ASP A 28 7.68 6.77 -13.49
C ASP A 28 6.90 5.43 -13.55
N ALA A 29 6.47 4.90 -12.40
CA ALA A 29 5.75 3.63 -12.35
C ALA A 29 4.39 3.75 -13.03
N ASN A 30 4.04 2.77 -13.86
CA ASN A 30 2.71 2.71 -14.47
C ASN A 30 1.70 2.03 -13.53
N LYS A 31 0.42 2.08 -13.93
CA LYS A 31 -0.70 1.48 -13.19
C LYS A 31 -0.46 0.03 -12.74
N THR A 32 0.06 -0.83 -13.62
CA THR A 32 0.31 -2.24 -13.28
C THR A 32 1.36 -2.38 -12.19
N ILE A 33 2.48 -1.66 -12.32
CA ILE A 33 3.57 -1.69 -11.32
C ILE A 33 3.06 -1.20 -9.95
N ILE A 34 2.31 -0.10 -9.93
CA ILE A 34 1.75 0.42 -8.68
C ILE A 34 0.70 -0.52 -8.10
N ALA A 35 -0.15 -1.13 -8.92
CA ALA A 35 -1.10 -2.14 -8.46
C ALA A 35 -0.39 -3.33 -7.81
N GLU A 36 0.73 -3.79 -8.37
CA GLU A 36 1.53 -4.86 -7.76
C GLU A 36 2.07 -4.44 -6.39
N GLU A 37 2.61 -3.23 -6.25
CA GLU A 37 3.15 -2.73 -4.98
C GLU A 37 2.06 -2.53 -3.91
N VAL A 38 0.91 -1.98 -4.29
CA VAL A 38 -0.23 -1.72 -3.39
C VAL A 38 -0.92 -3.03 -2.99
N LEU A 39 -1.32 -3.84 -3.97
CA LEU A 39 -2.20 -4.98 -3.69
C LEU A 39 -1.44 -6.15 -3.06
N ASN A 40 -0.18 -6.36 -3.43
CA ASN A 40 0.62 -7.40 -2.78
C ASN A 40 0.97 -7.02 -1.35
N GLN A 41 1.17 -5.74 -1.04
CA GLN A 41 1.45 -5.34 0.33
C GLN A 41 0.20 -5.43 1.21
N ARG A 42 -0.97 -5.01 0.74
CA ARG A 42 -2.24 -5.30 1.40
C ARG A 42 -2.43 -6.79 1.66
N ARG A 43 -2.16 -7.64 0.65
CA ARG A 43 -2.22 -9.09 0.80
C ARG A 43 -1.25 -9.63 1.85
N ASN A 44 -0.01 -9.11 1.89
CA ASN A 44 0.95 -9.46 2.93
C ASN A 44 0.46 -9.10 4.33
N LEU A 45 -0.18 -7.93 4.51
CA LEU A 45 -0.74 -7.51 5.79
C LEU A 45 -1.88 -8.43 6.24
N VAL A 46 -2.74 -8.86 5.32
CA VAL A 46 -3.78 -9.86 5.60
C VAL A 46 -3.16 -11.21 5.99
N GLU A 47 -2.34 -11.78 5.12
CA GLU A 47 -1.81 -13.15 5.30
C GLU A 47 -0.82 -13.27 6.45
N LYS A 48 0.04 -12.27 6.65
CA LYS A 48 1.17 -12.35 7.59
C LYS A 48 0.91 -11.64 8.92
N ALA A 49 0.02 -10.65 8.94
CA ALA A 49 -0.33 -9.92 10.16
C ALA A 49 -1.74 -10.22 10.67
N GLY A 50 -2.58 -10.92 9.89
CA GLY A 50 -3.93 -11.32 10.30
C GLY A 50 -4.91 -10.15 10.39
N ILE A 51 -4.64 -9.06 9.67
CA ILE A 51 -5.49 -7.86 9.67
C ILE A 51 -6.61 -8.06 8.65
N PRO A 52 -7.89 -7.80 9.00
CA PRO A 52 -8.98 -7.82 8.03
C PRO A 52 -8.69 -6.88 6.85
N VAL A 53 -8.99 -7.33 5.62
CA VAL A 53 -8.65 -6.56 4.41
C VAL A 53 -9.36 -5.20 4.39
N GLU A 54 -10.55 -5.14 4.94
CA GLU A 54 -11.38 -3.96 5.11
C GLU A 54 -10.79 -2.91 6.06
N ASP A 55 -9.85 -3.28 6.93
CA ASP A 55 -9.18 -2.37 7.85
C ASP A 55 -7.91 -1.74 7.25
N ILE A 56 -7.44 -2.23 6.10
CA ILE A 56 -6.25 -1.72 5.40
C ILE A 56 -6.70 -0.74 4.32
N LYS A 57 -6.99 0.51 4.75
CA LYS A 57 -7.56 1.55 3.88
C LYS A 57 -6.57 2.64 3.46
N GLY A 58 -5.53 2.87 4.26
CA GLY A 58 -4.55 3.90 4.00
C GLY A 58 -3.41 3.44 3.10
N TRP A 59 -2.91 4.34 2.25
CA TRP A 59 -1.68 4.17 1.48
C TRP A 59 -0.79 5.41 1.61
N ARG A 60 0.53 5.20 1.66
CA ARG A 60 1.51 6.27 1.44
C ARG A 60 2.59 5.79 0.48
N SER A 61 2.87 6.55 -0.57
CA SER A 61 3.95 6.19 -1.49
C SER A 61 5.33 6.33 -0.84
N PRO A 62 6.25 5.39 -1.06
CA PRO A 62 7.66 5.54 -0.69
C PRO A 62 8.23 6.87 -1.19
N PHE A 63 9.03 7.51 -0.33
CA PHE A 63 9.67 8.80 -0.62
C PHE A 63 8.70 9.93 -1.02
N LEU A 64 7.41 9.80 -0.71
CA LEU A 64 6.35 10.75 -1.08
C LEU A 64 6.28 11.00 -2.60
N GLN A 65 6.63 10.00 -3.42
CA GLN A 65 6.58 10.09 -4.87
C GLN A 65 5.30 9.43 -5.40
N PRO A 66 4.30 10.20 -5.88
CA PRO A 66 3.11 9.63 -6.48
C PRO A 66 3.35 9.25 -7.95
N ALA A 67 2.71 8.18 -8.42
CA ALA A 67 2.70 7.76 -9.82
C ALA A 67 1.58 8.45 -10.63
N GLY A 68 1.35 9.75 -10.36
CA GLY A 68 0.26 10.51 -10.98
C GLY A 68 -1.12 9.87 -10.80
N ASN A 69 -1.95 9.93 -11.86
CA ASN A 69 -3.32 9.40 -11.84
C ASN A 69 -3.37 7.88 -11.67
N ASP A 70 -2.35 7.15 -12.15
CA ASP A 70 -2.30 5.69 -12.07
C ASP A 70 -2.40 5.22 -10.62
N LEU A 71 -1.70 5.91 -9.69
CA LEU A 71 -1.81 5.62 -8.26
C LEU A 71 -3.25 5.80 -7.77
N PHE A 72 -3.86 6.95 -8.02
CA PHE A 72 -5.20 7.25 -7.51
C PHE A 72 -6.27 6.32 -8.12
N SER A 73 -6.12 5.92 -9.39
CA SER A 73 -6.98 4.91 -10.01
C SER A 73 -6.87 3.57 -9.32
N VAL A 74 -5.65 3.10 -9.02
CA VAL A 74 -5.44 1.84 -8.28
C VAL A 74 -6.09 1.91 -6.90
N LEU A 75 -5.86 3.00 -6.15
CA LEU A 75 -6.43 3.16 -4.82
C LEU A 75 -7.96 3.18 -4.84
N TYR A 76 -8.55 3.95 -5.75
CA TYR A 76 -10.00 4.06 -5.90
C TYR A 76 -10.64 2.73 -6.31
N GLU A 77 -10.10 2.05 -7.33
CA GLU A 77 -10.62 0.76 -7.81
C GLU A 77 -10.53 -0.36 -6.76
N ASN A 78 -9.70 -0.18 -5.73
CA ASN A 78 -9.43 -1.18 -4.71
C ASN A 78 -9.90 -0.78 -3.30
N ASN A 79 -10.78 0.22 -3.17
CA ASN A 79 -11.39 0.64 -1.90
C ASN A 79 -10.40 1.15 -0.84
N PHE A 80 -9.33 1.85 -1.26
CA PHE A 80 -8.53 2.68 -0.35
C PHE A 80 -9.21 4.05 -0.15
N THR A 81 -8.96 4.71 0.99
CA THR A 81 -9.60 5.99 1.36
C THR A 81 -8.61 7.03 1.86
#